data_AF-A0A2V2RVA5-F1
#
_entry.id   AF-A0A2V2RVA5-F1
#
_cell.length_a   1.000
_cell.length_b   1.000
_cell.length_c   1.000
_cell.angle_alpha   90.00
_cell.angle_beta   90.00
_cell.angle_gamma   90.00
#
_symmetry.space_group_name_H-M   'P 1'
#
loop_
_entity.id
_entity.type
_entity.pdbx_description
1 polymer ?
#
loop_
_entity_poly.entity_id
_entity_poly.type
_entity_poly.pdbx_seq_one_letter_code
_entity_poly.pdbx_strand_id
1 'polypeptide(L)'
;MLSAAQAGDLTINGNLTVTTNSIVNGQVGIGTSNPSAKLDVRPVLYSMDQSGGVQLATTDGHYPSGMFLRIDHSGIPRLAFDINSAELLSLNNSSGNVGIGTTYPTGGRLDVETSGSKIGV
;
A
#
# COMPACT_ATOMS: atom_id res chain seq x y z
N MET A 1 -16.84 26.59 -24.81
CA MET A 1 -17.60 25.74 -23.87
C MET A 1 -17.40 26.30 -22.47
N LEU A 2 -18.47 26.51 -21.70
CA LEU A 2 -18.39 27.11 -20.37
C LEU A 2 -17.46 26.28 -19.47
N SER A 3 -16.31 26.83 -19.07
CA SER A 3 -15.55 26.35 -17.92
C SER A 3 -16.16 26.97 -16.65
N ALA A 4 -17.40 26.63 -16.35
CA ALA A 4 -18.00 27.06 -15.10
C ALA A 4 -17.49 26.14 -13.99
N ALA A 5 -17.03 26.72 -12.89
CA ALA A 5 -16.76 25.95 -11.68
C ALA A 5 -18.05 25.25 -11.25
N GLN A 6 -17.99 23.93 -11.04
CA GLN A 6 -19.10 23.18 -10.44
C GLN A 6 -19.16 23.56 -8.95
N ALA A 7 -20.30 24.10 -8.51
CA ALA A 7 -20.60 24.28 -7.09
C ALA A 7 -21.43 23.08 -6.62
N GLY A 8 -20.87 22.28 -5.70
CA GLY A 8 -21.51 21.08 -5.16
C GLY A 8 -20.81 19.78 -5.54
N ASP A 9 -21.49 18.66 -5.29
CA ASP A 9 -20.93 17.32 -5.51
C ASP A 9 -20.85 16.99 -7.02
N LEU A 10 -19.78 16.30 -7.40
CA LEU A 10 -19.58 15.75 -8.74
C LEU A 10 -19.58 14.22 -8.66
N THR A 11 -20.54 13.57 -9.33
CA THR A 11 -20.58 12.11 -9.49
C THR A 11 -20.24 11.74 -10.93
N ILE A 12 -19.30 10.80 -11.11
CA ILE A 12 -18.90 10.27 -12.42
C ILE A 12 -19.17 8.77 -12.42
N ASN A 13 -20.09 8.30 -13.27
CA ASN A 13 -20.48 6.88 -13.38
C ASN A 13 -19.46 6.04 -14.19
N GLY A 14 -18.22 6.51 -14.29
CA GLY A 14 -17.15 5.93 -15.08
C GLY A 14 -15.79 6.44 -14.60
N ASN A 15 -14.80 6.48 -15.48
CA ASN A 15 -13.46 6.91 -15.12
C ASN A 15 -13.34 8.44 -15.08
N LEU A 16 -12.73 8.98 -14.02
CA LEU A 16 -12.27 10.36 -13.98
C LEU A 16 -10.87 10.45 -14.58
N THR A 17 -10.72 11.16 -15.70
CA THR A 17 -9.41 11.50 -16.28
C THR A 17 -9.08 12.95 -15.93
N VAL A 18 -7.97 13.17 -15.19
CA VAL A 18 -7.45 14.51 -14.91
C VAL A 18 -6.20 14.73 -15.76
N THR A 19 -6.23 15.70 -16.67
CA THR A 19 -5.12 15.96 -17.62
C THR A 19 -4.08 16.95 -17.09
N THR A 20 -4.34 17.55 -15.93
CA THR A 20 -3.43 18.49 -15.25
C THR A 20 -3.37 18.15 -13.75
N ASN A 21 -3.12 19.12 -12.88
CA ASN A 21 -3.06 18.90 -11.44
C ASN A 21 -4.47 18.81 -10.83
N SER A 22 -4.64 17.90 -9.86
CA SER A 22 -5.79 17.89 -8.96
C SER A 22 -5.40 18.53 -7.63
N ILE A 23 -6.12 19.58 -7.22
CA ILE A 23 -5.91 20.24 -5.93
C ILE A 23 -7.15 19.99 -5.08
N VAL A 24 -6.98 19.26 -3.98
CA VAL A 24 -8.06 18.94 -3.03
C VAL A 24 -7.76 19.58 -1.69
N ASN A 25 -8.56 20.58 -1.30
CA ASN A 25 -8.42 21.25 0.01
C ASN A 25 -8.98 20.38 1.16
N GLY A 26 -9.94 19.51 0.83
CA GLY A 26 -10.66 18.63 1.75
C GLY A 26 -9.91 17.32 2.06
N GLN A 27 -10.68 16.24 2.21
CA GLN A 27 -10.18 14.88 2.42
C GLN A 27 -10.44 14.04 1.16
N VAL A 28 -9.51 13.16 0.81
CA VAL A 28 -9.66 12.20 -0.28
C VAL A 28 -9.90 10.81 0.31
N GLY A 29 -11.10 10.27 0.08
CA GLY A 29 -11.45 8.89 0.43
C GLY A 29 -11.35 7.96 -0.77
N ILE A 30 -10.67 6.83 -0.62
CA ILE A 30 -10.64 5.75 -1.63
C ILE A 30 -11.12 4.47 -0.94
N GLY A 31 -12.25 3.90 -1.39
CA GLY A 31 -12.86 2.73 -0.75
C GLY A 31 -13.60 3.04 0.57
N THR A 32 -13.81 4.33 0.90
CA THR A 32 -14.54 4.78 2.10
C THR A 32 -15.43 5.98 1.77
N SER A 33 -16.62 6.04 2.38
CA SER A 33 -17.53 7.19 2.30
C SER A 33 -17.30 8.23 3.41
N ASN A 34 -16.55 7.85 4.46
CA ASN A 34 -16.28 8.71 5.62
C ASN A 34 -14.76 8.73 5.89
N PRO A 35 -13.99 9.52 5.13
CA PRO A 35 -12.56 9.68 5.36
C PRO A 35 -12.32 10.38 6.71
N SER A 36 -11.37 9.83 7.47
CA SER A 36 -10.95 10.31 8.80
C SER A 36 -9.60 11.06 8.80
N ALA A 37 -8.96 11.13 7.63
CA ALA A 37 -7.70 11.82 7.40
C ALA A 37 -7.69 12.50 6.01
N LYS A 38 -6.69 13.35 5.75
CA LYS A 38 -6.53 14.06 4.46
C LYS A 38 -6.49 13.13 3.25
N LEU A 39 -5.90 11.95 3.40
CA LEU A 39 -5.99 10.83 2.48
C LEU A 39 -6.32 9.57 3.30
N ASP A 40 -7.49 8.98 3.07
CA ASP A 40 -7.97 7.79 3.76
C ASP A 40 -8.31 6.73 2.70
N VAL A 41 -7.40 5.75 2.56
CA VAL A 41 -7.51 4.67 1.57
C VAL A 41 -7.80 3.38 2.32
N ARG A 42 -8.96 2.78 2.05
CA ARG A 42 -9.42 1.52 2.65
C ARG A 42 -9.70 0.52 1.53
N PRO A 43 -8.64 -0.03 0.92
CA PRO A 43 -8.74 -0.78 -0.33
C PRO A 43 -9.41 -2.16 -0.17
N VAL A 44 -9.62 -2.63 1.07
CA VAL A 44 -9.99 -4.03 1.34
C VAL A 44 -11.16 -4.12 2.31
N LEU A 45 -12.26 -4.75 1.87
CA LEU A 45 -13.18 -5.46 2.77
C LEU A 45 -12.48 -6.78 3.14
N TYR A 46 -12.23 -6.99 4.44
CA TYR A 46 -11.55 -8.15 5.04
C TYR A 46 -11.76 -9.47 4.26
N SER A 47 -10.85 -9.81 3.35
CA SER A 47 -10.78 -11.13 2.73
C SER A 47 -9.31 -11.57 2.68
N MET A 48 -9.08 -12.86 2.93
CA MET A 48 -7.76 -13.47 3.11
C MET A 48 -6.92 -13.37 1.82
N ASP A 49 -5.59 -13.31 1.95
CA ASP A 49 -4.61 -13.35 0.85
C ASP A 49 -4.65 -12.19 -0.17
N GLN A 50 -5.13 -11.01 0.23
CA GLN A 50 -5.12 -9.86 -0.67
C GLN A 50 -3.74 -9.24 -0.83
N SER A 51 -3.19 -9.45 -2.03
CA SER A 51 -2.00 -8.78 -2.53
C SER A 51 -2.23 -7.31 -2.96
N GLY A 52 -3.47 -6.83 -2.90
CA GLY A 52 -3.91 -5.57 -3.52
C GLY A 52 -4.38 -4.50 -2.52
N GLY A 53 -3.54 -4.14 -1.54
CA GLY A 53 -3.84 -2.96 -0.72
C GLY A 53 -3.38 -1.66 -1.37
N VAL A 54 -2.86 -0.70 -0.60
CA VAL A 54 -2.35 0.57 -1.16
C VAL A 54 -0.98 0.32 -1.78
N GLN A 55 -0.86 0.50 -3.10
CA GLN A 55 0.40 0.37 -3.82
C GLN A 55 0.97 1.74 -4.17
N LEU A 56 2.22 1.99 -3.76
CA LEU A 56 3.06 3.06 -4.29
C LEU A 56 4.24 2.39 -5.00
N ALA A 57 4.17 2.19 -6.31
CA ALA A 57 5.15 1.39 -7.04
C ALA A 57 5.56 1.98 -8.40
N THR A 58 6.76 1.61 -8.84
CA THR A 58 7.17 1.73 -10.25
C THR A 58 6.60 0.54 -11.03
N THR A 59 5.86 0.81 -12.10
CA THR A 59 5.25 -0.23 -12.95
C THR A 59 5.98 -0.45 -14.27
N ASP A 60 6.92 0.43 -14.63
CA ASP A 60 7.76 0.24 -15.81
C ASP A 60 8.84 -0.79 -15.47
N GLY A 61 8.98 -1.81 -16.32
CA GLY A 61 9.69 -3.08 -16.07
C GLY A 61 11.20 -3.01 -15.77
N HIS A 62 11.75 -1.85 -15.41
CA HIS A 62 13.05 -1.70 -14.78
C HIS A 62 12.89 -1.61 -13.26
N TYR A 63 13.26 -2.69 -12.56
CA TYR A 63 13.31 -2.75 -11.09
C TYR A 63 11.98 -2.39 -10.42
N PRO A 64 10.91 -3.18 -10.65
CA PRO A 64 9.62 -2.92 -10.02
C PRO A 64 9.81 -2.93 -8.51
N SER A 65 9.56 -1.78 -7.92
CA SER A 65 9.72 -1.56 -6.49
C SER A 65 8.49 -0.82 -6.02
N GLY A 66 8.01 -1.16 -4.83
CA GLY A 66 6.86 -0.48 -4.26
C GLY A 66 6.72 -0.65 -2.77
N MET A 67 5.98 0.27 -2.17
CA MET A 67 5.53 0.17 -0.80
C MET A 67 4.07 -0.26 -0.79
N PHE A 68 3.77 -1.30 -0.01
CA PHE A 68 2.44 -1.89 0.05
C PHE A 68 1.94 -2.01 1.48
N LEU A 69 0.70 -1.61 1.71
CA LEU A 69 -0.07 -2.04 2.88
C LEU A 69 -0.82 -3.32 2.49
N ARG A 70 -0.54 -4.46 3.13
CA ARG A 70 -1.07 -5.78 2.75
C ARG A 70 -1.71 -6.49 3.94
N ILE A 71 -2.40 -7.59 3.67
CA ILE A 71 -2.94 -8.50 4.68
C ILE A 71 -2.38 -9.91 4.37
N ASP A 72 -1.84 -10.60 5.37
CA ASP A 72 -1.37 -11.99 5.20
C ASP A 72 -2.52 -13.01 5.21
N HIS A 73 -2.20 -14.29 5.04
CA HIS A 73 -3.17 -15.39 5.04
C HIS A 73 -3.93 -15.55 6.37
N SER A 74 -3.42 -14.95 7.45
CA SER A 74 -4.02 -14.96 8.78
C SER A 74 -4.87 -13.70 9.05
N GLY A 75 -5.02 -12.81 8.06
CA GLY A 75 -5.77 -11.58 8.22
C GLY A 75 -5.00 -10.45 8.91
N ILE A 76 -3.68 -10.58 9.05
CA ILE A 76 -2.85 -9.60 9.78
C ILE A 76 -2.35 -8.52 8.81
N PRO A 77 -2.61 -7.23 9.09
CA PRO A 77 -2.06 -6.13 8.30
C PRO A 77 -0.53 -6.05 8.45
N ARG A 78 0.16 -5.75 7.35
CA ARG A 78 1.60 -5.51 7.33
C ARG A 78 2.02 -4.45 6.31
N LEU A 79 3.14 -3.80 6.60
CA LEU A 79 3.83 -2.90 5.68
C LEU A 79 4.96 -3.65 5.00
N ALA A 80 4.99 -3.60 3.67
CA ALA A 80 5.93 -4.31 2.82
C ALA A 80 6.68 -3.34 1.91
N PHE A 81 8.00 -3.51 1.83
CA PHE A 81 8.83 -2.84 0.83
C PHE A 81 9.31 -3.88 -0.16
N ASP A 82 8.67 -3.90 -1.32
CA ASP A 82 9.07 -4.74 -2.43
C ASP A 82 10.11 -3.96 -3.23
N ILE A 83 11.30 -4.54 -3.41
CA ILE A 83 12.38 -3.94 -4.20
C ILE A 83 12.83 -5.00 -5.20
N ASN A 84 12.77 -4.65 -6.49
CA ASN A 84 13.14 -5.55 -7.58
C ASN A 84 12.36 -6.89 -7.55
N SER A 85 11.03 -6.83 -7.44
CA SER A 85 10.12 -7.99 -7.37
C SER A 85 10.29 -8.94 -6.16
N ALA A 86 11.09 -8.57 -5.17
CA ALA A 86 11.22 -9.32 -3.92
C ALA A 86 10.91 -8.41 -2.73
N GLU A 87 10.18 -8.93 -1.75
CA GLU A 87 9.99 -8.21 -0.50
C GLU A 87 11.28 -8.26 0.33
N LEU A 88 11.90 -7.08 0.50
CA LEU A 88 13.18 -6.98 1.21
C LEU A 88 12.99 -6.62 2.69
N LEU A 89 11.91 -5.89 3.02
CA LEU A 89 11.62 -5.48 4.39
C LEU A 89 10.12 -5.65 4.67
N SER A 90 9.81 -6.40 5.73
CA SER A 90 8.45 -6.64 6.21
C SER A 90 8.31 -6.22 7.67
N LEU A 91 7.24 -5.50 8.00
CA LEU A 91 6.86 -5.17 9.38
C LEU A 91 5.53 -5.83 9.72
N ASN A 92 5.57 -6.84 10.60
CA ASN A 92 4.38 -7.54 11.07
C ASN A 92 3.78 -6.81 12.28
N ASN A 93 2.56 -6.28 12.14
CA ASN A 93 1.92 -5.50 13.20
C ASN A 93 1.39 -6.36 14.36
N SER A 94 1.11 -7.65 14.14
CA SER A 94 0.59 -8.53 15.20
C SER A 94 1.66 -9.05 16.14
N SER A 95 2.85 -9.38 15.62
CA SER A 95 3.99 -9.84 16.44
C SER A 95 4.95 -8.71 16.79
N GLY A 96 4.94 -7.61 16.03
CA GLY A 96 5.93 -6.55 16.11
C GLY A 96 7.32 -7.02 15.64
N ASN A 97 7.36 -8.01 14.75
CA ASN A 97 8.59 -8.54 14.18
C ASN A 97 8.96 -7.79 12.90
N VAL A 98 10.26 -7.63 12.69
CA VAL A 98 10.87 -7.07 11.48
C VAL A 98 11.52 -8.21 10.69
N GLY A 99 11.14 -8.37 9.42
CA GLY A 99 11.75 -9.32 8.49
C GLY A 99 12.64 -8.61 7.48
N ILE A 100 13.88 -9.06 7.30
CA ILE A 100 14.76 -8.62 6.19
C ILE A 100 15.00 -9.83 5.27
N GLY A 101 14.58 -9.72 4.01
CA GLY A 101 14.64 -10.82 3.04
C GLY A 101 13.66 -11.97 3.28
N THR A 102 12.76 -11.84 4.27
CA THR A 102 11.67 -12.77 4.58
C THR A 102 10.34 -12.04 4.67
N THR A 103 9.28 -12.66 4.16
CA THR A 103 7.92 -12.10 4.15
C THR A 103 7.14 -12.45 5.42
N TYR A 104 7.62 -13.44 6.18
CA TYR A 104 6.96 -14.00 7.36
C TYR A 104 7.96 -14.23 8.52
N PRO A 105 8.40 -13.16 9.21
CA PRO A 105 9.40 -13.26 10.26
C PRO A 105 8.87 -14.00 11.50
N THR A 106 9.43 -15.17 11.80
CA THR A 106 9.04 -16.03 12.95
C THR A 106 10.14 -16.20 13.99
N GLY A 107 11.40 -15.86 13.67
CA GLY A 107 12.58 -16.06 14.52
C GLY A 107 12.68 -15.15 15.76
N GLY A 108 11.73 -14.24 15.99
CA GLY A 108 11.75 -13.25 17.07
C GLY A 108 11.57 -11.83 16.56
N ARG A 109 11.97 -10.82 17.36
CA ARG A 109 11.77 -9.39 17.02
C ARG A 109 12.41 -8.98 15.69
N LEU A 110 13.51 -9.62 15.32
CA LEU A 110 14.22 -9.41 14.06
C LEU A 110 14.53 -10.78 13.44
N ASP A 111 14.07 -10.99 12.21
CA ASP A 111 14.33 -12.19 11.41
C ASP A 111 15.00 -11.76 10.09
N VAL A 112 16.17 -12.32 9.79
CA VAL A 112 16.98 -11.92 8.63
C VAL A 112 17.30 -13.17 7.81
N GLU A 113 16.63 -13.32 6.68
CA GLU A 113 16.88 -14.39 5.71
C GLU A 113 17.72 -13.85 4.56
N THR A 114 18.88 -14.47 4.32
CA THR A 114 19.77 -14.13 3.20
C THR A 114 20.08 -15.39 2.40
N SER A 115 20.17 -15.28 1.08
CA SER A 115 20.55 -16.39 0.18
C SER A 115 22.05 -16.72 0.21
N GLY A 116 22.82 -16.08 1.09
CA GLY A 116 24.23 -16.37 1.33
C GLY A 116 24.65 -15.84 2.69
N SER A 117 25.40 -16.63 3.45
CA SER A 117 25.73 -16.35 4.85
C SER A 117 26.37 -14.97 5.03
N LYS A 118 25.58 -14.00 5.47
CA LYS A 118 26.04 -12.91 6.34
C LYS A 118 24.96 -12.58 7.37
N ILE A 119 25.24 -13.07 8.58
CA ILE A 119 24.73 -12.53 9.83
C ILE A 119 25.46 -11.20 10.08
N GLY A 120 24.71 -10.13 10.27
CA GLY A 120 25.17 -8.88 10.89
C GLY A 120 23.93 -8.18 11.43
N VAL A 121 23.79 -7.94 12.74
CA VAL A 121 24.78 -7.55 13.76
C VAL A 121 24.75 -8.49 14.96
#